data_AF-A0A8C3WIC5-F1
#
_entry.id   AF-A0A8C3WIC5-F1
#
_cell.length_a   1.000
_cell.length_b   1.000
_cell.length_c   1.000
_cell.angle_alpha   90.00
_cell.angle_beta   90.00
_cell.angle_gamma   90.00
#
_symmetry.space_group_name_H-M   'P 1'
#
loop_
_entity.id
_entity.type
_entity.pdbx_description
1 polymer ?
#
loop_
_entity_poly.entity_id
_entity_poly.type
_entity_poly.pdbx_seq_one_letter_code
_entity_poly.pdbx_strand_id
1 'polypeptide(L)'
;MKLTSCLERALGDVYLLTGKECPFLLRDLLASDELAQVFGRSAMDVLKVFLGSPSGLNLRNVLWHGFAAPQEVPPKYCAMMMLLTAGLGQLLKSYLQQTHVALAHRPFATLTNLEDLVVFPDVAYEVLSVLEEVLKKSTFILKVMLPYWEAALSKFQAHRFADCAILLLMQLETGLRNIFAAVNKCPKRLLTAEILAKHLNDGQINQLPLLLGEPAMEFLWDFLSYQEGPRLRDRLSHGEINLPEFPKEAANQLLAFSFVLLLRFIDEDLLSVLKEKAGVEALISLAQGYTARCHPVSQLKKQVLSCEETIRLWPVLPVPEGAGTEAPRPGGDSETDACSSLMTDVVAELCRHVPETRLGPRGSDGLAPERWPRLLRDLCRVRVRTLFCPRVVLEVLALLRRIGAGCHIVSGQVAASAELRHRQWEDRTLRSRQRQTYLRMTRSIKLLSPVLYLILLLITLELVNIHLVHGKNTLEYQQYLRFLKSILQYTENLATYTSQDKNKWGETVNLTHAALSKIWTFSEKKQMLMHLAKKSTSKVV
;
A
#
# COMPACT_ATOMS: atom_id res chain seq x y z
N MET A 1 6.49 16.72 21.56
CA MET A 1 6.42 15.93 20.31
C MET A 1 7.80 15.40 19.93
N LYS A 2 8.69 16.19 19.32
CA LYS A 2 10.01 15.67 18.89
C LYS A 2 10.79 14.97 20.00
N LEU A 3 10.91 15.61 21.17
CA LEU A 3 11.61 15.03 22.32
C LEU A 3 11.03 13.68 22.76
N THR A 4 9.70 13.53 22.78
CA THR A 4 9.06 12.27 23.19
C THR A 4 9.32 11.16 22.17
N SER A 5 9.30 11.49 20.87
CA SER A 5 9.56 10.55 19.78
C SER A 5 11.03 10.12 19.70
N CYS A 6 11.96 11.08 19.84
CA CYS A 6 13.39 10.77 19.91
C CYS A 6 13.72 9.90 21.13
N LEU A 7 13.13 10.20 22.29
CA LEU A 7 13.33 9.41 23.49
C LEU A 7 12.75 7.99 23.34
N GLU A 8 11.53 7.86 22.82
CA GLU A 8 10.93 6.55 22.54
C GLU A 8 11.80 5.68 21.63
N ARG A 9 12.35 6.25 20.54
CA ARG A 9 13.32 5.56 19.70
C ARG A 9 14.58 5.16 20.46
N ALA A 10 15.18 6.09 21.20
CA ALA A 10 16.42 5.85 21.93
C ALA A 10 16.26 4.75 23.00
N LEU A 11 15.14 4.74 23.72
CA LEU A 11 14.84 3.68 24.69
C LEU A 11 14.71 2.31 24.00
N GLY A 12 14.10 2.24 22.82
CA GLY A 12 14.03 1.00 22.06
C GLY A 12 15.40 0.52 21.57
N ASP A 13 16.32 1.42 21.19
CA ASP A 13 17.70 1.05 20.85
C ASP A 13 18.43 0.47 22.06
N VAL A 14 18.21 1.04 23.26
CA VAL A 14 18.78 0.52 24.51
C VAL A 14 18.15 -0.82 24.89
N TYR A 15 16.85 -1.01 24.68
CA TYR A 15 16.17 -2.28 24.96
C TYR A 15 16.79 -3.45 24.18
N LEU A 16 17.16 -3.21 22.91
CA LEU A 16 17.77 -4.22 22.05
C LEU A 16 19.14 -4.73 22.55
N LEU A 17 19.80 -4.02 23.46
CA LEU A 17 21.01 -4.51 24.12
C LEU A 17 20.78 -5.83 24.88
N THR A 18 19.53 -6.10 25.28
CA THR A 18 19.16 -7.32 26.01
C THR A 18 18.85 -8.53 25.11
N GLY A 19 18.87 -8.35 23.78
CA GLY A 19 18.65 -9.43 22.81
C GLY A 19 17.19 -9.89 22.68
N LYS A 20 16.23 -9.16 23.26
CA LYS A 20 14.78 -9.44 23.16
C LYS A 20 14.11 -8.56 22.11
N GLU A 21 12.98 -9.02 21.58
CA GLU A 21 12.13 -8.18 20.73
C GLU A 21 11.59 -6.98 21.51
N CYS A 22 11.81 -5.78 20.97
CA CYS A 22 11.35 -4.54 21.58
C CYS A 22 9.82 -4.50 21.64
N PRO A 23 9.20 -4.20 22.79
CA PRO A 23 7.77 -3.98 22.89
C PRO A 23 7.29 -2.90 21.91
N PHE A 24 6.11 -3.12 21.31
CA PHE A 24 5.51 -2.18 20.37
C PHE A 24 4.96 -0.93 21.07
N LEU A 25 4.43 -1.06 22.29
CA LEU A 25 3.83 0.05 23.03
C LEU A 25 4.86 0.71 23.96
N LEU A 26 4.98 2.04 23.89
CA LEU A 26 5.83 2.83 24.77
C LEU A 26 5.59 2.54 26.26
N ARG A 27 4.33 2.37 26.67
CA ARG A 27 3.99 2.03 28.06
C ARG A 27 4.66 0.74 28.51
N ASP A 28 4.66 -0.27 27.65
CA ASP A 28 5.19 -1.60 27.96
C ASP A 28 6.73 -1.55 27.91
N LEU A 29 7.31 -0.78 26.99
CA LEU A 29 8.73 -0.46 26.97
C LEU A 29 9.17 0.23 28.28
N LEU A 30 8.43 1.23 28.76
CA LEU A 30 8.72 1.93 30.01
C LEU A 30 8.54 1.05 31.25
N ALA A 31 7.68 0.02 31.17
CA ALA A 31 7.43 -0.94 32.25
C ALA A 31 8.45 -2.09 32.30
N SER A 32 9.35 -2.16 31.32
CA SER A 32 10.29 -3.27 31.19
C SER A 32 11.35 -3.31 32.29
N ASP A 33 11.65 -4.51 32.77
CA ASP A 33 12.76 -4.74 33.70
C ASP A 33 14.11 -4.57 33.00
N GLU A 34 14.17 -4.81 31.69
CA GLU A 34 15.35 -4.62 30.85
C GLU A 34 15.85 -3.17 30.90
N LEU A 35 14.96 -2.18 30.71
CA LEU A 35 15.36 -0.77 30.82
C LEU A 35 15.61 -0.36 32.27
N ALA A 36 14.91 -0.94 33.24
CA ALA A 36 15.16 -0.70 34.65
C ALA A 36 16.55 -1.20 35.09
N GLN A 37 17.08 -2.24 34.47
CA GLN A 37 18.45 -2.72 34.72
C GLN A 37 19.50 -1.71 34.23
N VAL A 38 19.25 -1.03 33.11
CA VAL A 38 20.17 -0.05 32.53
C VAL A 38 20.08 1.31 33.23
N PHE A 39 18.85 1.81 33.43
CA PHE A 39 18.60 3.18 33.91
C PHE A 39 18.25 3.26 35.40
N GLY A 40 18.01 2.13 36.05
CA GLY A 40 17.51 2.07 37.41
C GLY A 40 16.00 2.29 37.50
N ARG A 41 15.38 1.63 38.48
CA ARG A 41 13.92 1.62 38.66
C ARG A 41 13.34 3.02 38.91
N SER A 42 14.02 3.84 39.73
CA SER A 42 13.59 5.20 40.06
C SER A 42 13.52 6.11 38.83
N ALA A 43 14.51 6.05 37.93
CA ALA A 43 14.50 6.87 36.71
C ALA A 43 13.36 6.45 35.77
N MET A 44 13.15 5.14 35.62
CA MET A 44 12.05 4.59 34.81
C MET A 44 10.68 4.94 35.39
N ASP A 45 10.52 4.91 36.71
CA ASP A 45 9.25 5.27 37.36
C ASP A 45 8.91 6.75 37.21
N VAL A 46 9.91 7.65 37.30
CA VAL A 46 9.71 9.06 36.96
C VAL A 46 9.31 9.22 35.50
N LEU A 47 9.97 8.49 34.59
CA LEU A 47 9.66 8.57 33.17
C LEU A 47 8.23 8.08 32.84
N LYS A 48 7.74 7.05 33.54
CA LYS A 48 6.34 6.58 33.44
C LYS A 48 5.34 7.66 33.86
N VAL A 49 5.64 8.50 34.84
CA VAL A 49 4.75 9.60 35.24
C VAL A 49 4.58 10.59 34.09
N PHE A 50 5.62 10.86 33.30
CA PHE A 50 5.57 11.81 32.19
C PHE A 50 5.00 11.21 30.90
N LEU A 51 5.41 10.00 30.52
CA LEU A 51 5.16 9.42 29.20
C LEU A 51 4.37 8.10 29.21
N GLY A 52 4.10 7.55 30.39
CA GLY A 52 3.51 6.22 30.56
C GLY A 52 2.00 6.16 30.30
N SER A 53 1.26 5.48 31.17
CA SER A 53 -0.18 5.24 31.00
C SER A 53 -1.01 6.52 31.23
N PRO A 54 -2.33 6.49 30.94
CA PRO A 54 -3.26 7.55 31.32
C PRO A 54 -3.34 7.84 32.83
N SER A 55 -2.74 7.01 33.68
CA SER A 55 -2.63 7.27 35.12
C SER A 55 -1.58 8.34 35.46
N GLY A 56 -0.70 8.70 34.52
CA GLY A 56 0.25 9.82 34.61
C GLY A 56 -0.13 10.98 33.69
N LEU A 57 0.84 11.86 33.37
CA LEU A 57 0.64 12.98 32.45
C LEU A 57 0.39 12.54 31.01
N ASN A 58 0.96 11.40 30.61
CA ASN A 58 0.80 10.81 29.27
C ASN A 58 1.09 11.83 28.14
N LEU A 59 2.15 12.64 28.31
CA LEU A 59 2.44 13.79 27.43
C LEU A 59 2.62 13.39 25.97
N ARG A 60 3.15 12.18 25.72
CA ARG A 60 3.28 11.62 24.36
C ARG A 60 1.92 11.60 23.68
N ASN A 61 0.92 10.96 24.26
CA ASN A 61 -0.39 10.82 23.63
C ASN A 61 -1.19 12.12 23.64
N VAL A 62 -1.12 12.91 24.72
CA VAL A 62 -1.79 14.23 24.78
C VAL A 62 -1.35 15.12 23.61
N LEU A 63 -0.05 15.13 23.32
CA LEU A 63 0.52 15.91 22.22
C LEU A 63 0.25 15.26 20.85
N TRP A 64 0.53 13.96 20.70
CA TRP A 64 0.42 13.24 19.41
C TRP A 64 -1.02 12.91 18.98
N HIS A 65 -2.02 13.26 19.78
CA HIS A 65 -3.43 13.24 19.41
C HIS A 65 -4.04 14.64 19.28
N GLY A 66 -3.24 15.71 19.44
CA GLY A 66 -3.69 17.09 19.28
C GLY A 66 -4.66 17.57 20.36
N PHE A 67 -4.58 17.03 21.59
CA PHE A 67 -5.46 17.43 22.69
C PHE A 67 -5.04 18.72 23.37
N ALA A 68 -3.73 19.00 23.42
CA ALA A 68 -3.22 20.21 24.04
C ALA A 68 -3.18 21.38 23.06
N ALA A 69 -3.81 22.49 23.45
CA ALA A 69 -3.72 23.75 22.76
C ALA A 69 -2.39 24.49 23.07
N PRO A 70 -2.03 25.52 22.28
CA PRO A 70 -0.87 26.35 22.56
C PRO A 70 -0.87 26.85 24.01
N GLN A 71 0.28 26.73 24.67
CA GLN A 71 0.50 27.14 26.07
C GLN A 71 -0.19 26.29 27.15
N GLU A 72 -1.05 25.33 26.81
CA GLU A 72 -1.68 24.43 27.79
C GLU A 72 -0.68 23.45 28.43
N VAL A 73 0.41 23.13 27.73
CA VAL A 73 1.52 22.35 28.30
C VAL A 73 2.57 23.32 28.85
N PRO A 74 2.76 23.38 30.18
CA PRO A 74 3.75 24.24 30.79
C PRO A 74 5.16 23.97 30.26
N PRO A 75 5.95 25.00 29.91
CA PRO A 75 7.33 24.82 29.42
C PRO A 75 8.24 24.03 30.37
N LYS A 76 7.97 24.07 31.69
CA LYS A 76 8.66 23.28 32.71
C LYS A 76 8.62 21.77 32.44
N TYR A 77 7.57 21.24 31.81
CA TYR A 77 7.54 19.82 31.45
C TYR A 77 8.50 19.50 30.31
N CYS A 78 8.65 20.40 29.34
CA CYS A 78 9.66 20.24 28.29
C CYS A 78 11.08 20.31 28.88
N ALA A 79 11.34 21.30 29.74
CA ALA A 79 12.62 21.43 30.43
C ALA A 79 12.96 20.19 31.27
N MET A 80 12.00 19.69 32.04
CA MET A 80 12.17 18.46 32.82
C MET A 80 12.44 17.25 31.93
N MET A 81 11.72 17.10 30.83
CA MET A 81 11.96 16.00 29.88
C MET A 81 13.36 16.08 29.25
N MET A 82 13.88 17.28 28.96
CA MET A 82 15.25 17.44 28.45
C MET A 82 16.28 17.02 29.51
N LEU A 83 16.09 17.44 30.76
CA LEU A 83 16.94 17.04 31.88
C LEU A 83 16.92 15.53 32.11
N LEU A 84 15.73 14.92 32.10
CA LEU A 84 15.57 13.46 32.21
C LEU A 84 16.29 12.75 31.07
N THR A 85 16.11 13.21 29.82
CA THR A 85 16.78 12.62 28.65
C THR A 85 18.30 12.68 28.78
N ALA A 86 18.83 13.82 29.19
CA ALA A 86 20.27 13.99 29.41
C ALA A 86 20.78 13.09 30.54
N GLY A 87 20.05 12.98 31.65
CA GLY A 87 20.38 12.10 32.77
C GLY A 87 20.38 10.61 32.37
N LEU A 88 19.38 10.18 31.60
CA LEU A 88 19.37 8.83 31.02
C LEU A 88 20.59 8.57 30.14
N GLY A 89 21.00 9.56 29.33
CA GLY A 89 22.22 9.46 28.53
C GLY A 89 23.49 9.25 29.37
N GLN A 90 23.59 9.88 30.55
CA GLN A 90 24.70 9.67 31.47
C GLN A 90 24.69 8.25 32.06
N LEU A 91 23.52 7.78 32.51
CA LEU A 91 23.35 6.43 33.03
C LEU A 91 23.69 5.36 31.98
N LEU A 92 23.24 5.55 30.74
CA LEU A 92 23.57 4.68 29.63
C LEU A 92 25.08 4.65 29.38
N LYS A 93 25.74 5.81 29.38
CA LYS A 93 27.19 5.89 29.19
C LYS A 93 27.93 5.08 30.26
N SER A 94 27.55 5.21 31.52
CA SER A 94 28.13 4.43 32.62
C SER A 94 27.88 2.92 32.44
N TYR A 95 26.66 2.53 32.05
CA TYR A 95 26.32 1.14 31.81
C TYR A 95 27.13 0.52 30.67
N LEU A 96 27.26 1.20 29.53
CA LEU A 96 28.04 0.72 28.37
C LEU A 96 29.53 0.60 28.71
N GLN A 97 30.07 1.52 29.53
CA GLN A 97 31.45 1.45 30.01
C GLN A 97 31.69 0.24 30.92
N GLN A 98 30.72 -0.11 31.77
CA GLN A 98 30.81 -1.24 32.69
C GLN A 98 30.61 -2.59 32.00
N THR A 99 29.71 -2.65 31.02
CA THR A 99 29.35 -3.92 30.35
C THR A 99 30.16 -4.18 29.08
N HIS A 100 30.93 -3.19 28.60
CA HIS A 100 31.68 -3.25 27.34
C HIS A 100 30.82 -3.60 26.11
N VAL A 101 29.51 -3.31 26.15
CA VAL A 101 28.60 -3.53 25.04
C VAL A 101 28.53 -2.27 24.16
N ALA A 102 28.44 -2.45 22.84
CA ALA A 102 28.22 -1.37 21.90
C ALA A 102 26.72 -1.14 21.67
N LEU A 103 26.29 0.13 21.69
CA LEU A 103 24.92 0.50 21.35
C LEU A 103 24.73 0.47 19.83
N ALA A 104 23.89 -0.45 19.36
CA ALA A 104 23.47 -0.50 17.96
C ALA A 104 22.21 0.35 17.78
N HIS A 105 22.26 1.31 16.87
CA HIS A 105 21.09 2.10 16.49
C HIS A 105 20.30 1.42 15.39
N ARG A 106 18.98 1.35 15.55
CA ARG A 106 18.11 0.90 14.46
C ARG A 106 18.25 1.86 13.27
N PRO A 107 18.15 1.37 12.02
CA PRO A 107 18.10 2.26 10.85
C PRO A 107 16.82 3.10 10.86
N PHE A 108 16.88 4.31 10.29
CA PHE A 108 15.67 5.10 10.07
C PHE A 108 14.83 4.47 8.95
N ALA A 109 13.52 4.58 9.07
CA ALA A 109 12.58 4.10 8.09
C ALA A 109 12.52 5.06 6.90
N THR A 110 12.77 4.55 5.70
CA THR A 110 12.55 5.29 4.46
C THR A 110 11.07 5.30 4.09
N LEU A 111 10.58 6.45 3.64
CA LEU A 111 9.24 6.58 3.07
C LEU A 111 9.23 6.04 1.63
N THR A 112 9.12 4.72 1.50
CA THR A 112 9.06 4.01 0.22
C THR A 112 7.80 4.37 -0.56
N ASN A 113 7.89 4.36 -1.89
CA ASN A 113 6.76 4.59 -2.81
C ASN A 113 6.08 5.96 -2.68
N LEU A 114 6.79 6.98 -2.16
CA LEU A 114 6.23 8.34 -2.07
C LEU A 114 5.94 8.92 -3.46
N GLU A 115 6.73 8.55 -4.48
CA GLU A 115 6.50 8.92 -5.89
C GLU A 115 5.09 8.52 -6.37
N ASP A 116 4.61 7.35 -5.95
CA ASP A 116 3.28 6.88 -6.27
C ASP A 116 2.21 7.69 -5.55
N LEU A 117 2.54 8.46 -4.51
CA LEU A 117 1.59 9.23 -3.71
C LEU A 117 1.58 10.72 -4.02
N VAL A 118 2.49 11.20 -4.88
CA VAL A 118 2.49 12.59 -5.33
C VAL A 118 1.32 12.81 -6.28
N VAL A 119 0.31 13.54 -5.82
CA VAL A 119 -0.89 13.89 -6.61
C VAL A 119 -1.04 15.40 -6.71
N PHE A 120 -0.85 16.10 -5.59
CA PHE A 120 -0.91 17.55 -5.55
C PHE A 120 0.38 18.16 -6.09
N PRO A 121 0.30 19.23 -6.89
CA PRO A 121 1.46 20.02 -7.26
C PRO A 121 2.08 20.68 -6.03
N ASP A 122 3.29 21.20 -6.18
CA ASP A 122 3.91 22.04 -5.17
C ASP A 122 3.02 23.23 -4.82
N VAL A 123 2.81 23.47 -3.53
CA VAL A 123 2.01 24.59 -3.03
C VAL A 123 2.76 25.89 -3.29
N ALA A 124 2.39 26.57 -4.37
CA ALA A 124 2.97 27.85 -4.80
C ALA A 124 2.63 29.00 -3.84
N TYR A 125 3.39 30.09 -3.92
CA TYR A 125 3.22 31.29 -3.08
C TYR A 125 1.78 31.85 -3.10
N GLU A 126 1.16 31.88 -4.28
CA GLU A 126 -0.23 32.29 -4.44
C GLU A 126 -1.18 31.46 -3.58
N VAL A 127 -1.02 30.13 -3.59
CA VAL A 127 -1.83 29.21 -2.78
C VAL A 127 -1.55 29.40 -1.28
N LEU A 128 -0.29 29.61 -0.90
CA LEU A 128 0.07 29.88 0.51
C LEU A 128 -0.62 31.14 1.03
N SER A 129 -0.67 32.21 0.24
CA SER A 129 -1.36 33.45 0.64
C SER A 129 -2.86 33.26 0.85
N VAL A 130 -3.52 32.44 0.00
CA VAL A 130 -4.94 32.09 0.19
C VAL A 130 -5.13 31.25 1.43
N LEU A 131 -4.23 30.30 1.67
CA LEU A 131 -4.30 29.44 2.83
C LEU A 131 -4.28 30.27 4.13
N GLU A 132 -3.43 31.29 4.24
CA GLU A 132 -3.40 32.20 5.42
C GLU A 132 -4.76 32.86 5.71
N GLU A 133 -5.49 33.24 4.67
CA GLU A 133 -6.85 33.78 4.79
C GLU A 133 -7.82 32.70 5.26
N VAL A 134 -7.78 31.52 4.63
CA VAL A 134 -8.67 30.39 4.92
C VAL A 134 -8.48 29.86 6.34
N LEU A 135 -7.26 29.86 6.88
CA LEU A 135 -6.98 29.46 8.26
C LEU A 135 -7.83 30.23 9.28
N LYS A 136 -8.10 31.51 9.04
CA LYS A 136 -8.86 32.38 9.95
C LYS A 136 -10.37 32.23 9.81
N LYS A 137 -10.84 31.61 8.72
CA LYS A 137 -12.26 31.54 8.34
C LYS A 137 -12.85 30.14 8.47
N SER A 138 -12.02 29.10 8.36
CA SER A 138 -12.50 27.72 8.36
C SER A 138 -12.99 27.26 9.73
N THR A 139 -14.21 26.74 9.77
CA THR A 139 -14.82 26.14 10.98
C THR A 139 -14.23 24.78 11.33
N PHE A 140 -13.39 24.21 10.45
CA PHE A 140 -12.57 23.04 10.74
C PHE A 140 -11.59 23.30 11.89
N ILE A 141 -11.10 24.54 12.00
CA ILE A 141 -10.06 24.94 12.95
C ILE A 141 -10.72 25.45 14.24
N LEU A 142 -10.39 24.80 15.35
CA LEU A 142 -10.70 25.36 16.67
C LEU A 142 -9.89 26.65 16.87
N LYS A 143 -10.54 27.76 17.22
CA LYS A 143 -9.87 29.07 17.39
C LYS A 143 -8.63 29.02 18.27
N VAL A 144 -8.68 28.23 19.35
CA VAL A 144 -7.54 28.05 20.28
C VAL A 144 -6.34 27.36 19.62
N MET A 145 -6.57 26.57 18.57
CA MET A 145 -5.54 25.82 17.85
C MET A 145 -4.95 26.54 16.64
N LEU A 146 -5.51 27.70 16.25
CA LEU A 146 -5.05 28.50 15.11
C LEU A 146 -3.52 28.77 15.13
N PRO A 147 -2.87 29.07 16.27
CA PRO A 147 -1.43 29.31 16.28
C PRO A 147 -0.59 28.12 15.80
N TYR A 148 -1.07 26.88 15.95
CA TYR A 148 -0.36 25.71 15.43
C TYR A 148 -0.47 25.57 13.91
N TRP A 149 -1.59 26.00 13.32
CA TRP A 149 -1.75 26.06 11.86
C TRP A 149 -0.83 27.12 11.24
N GLU A 150 -0.81 28.32 11.82
CA GLU A 150 0.08 29.40 11.39
C GLU A 150 1.56 28.96 11.51
N ALA A 151 1.92 28.33 12.64
CA ALA A 151 3.25 27.76 12.82
C ALA A 151 3.58 26.69 11.77
N ALA A 152 2.64 25.80 11.42
CA ALA A 152 2.86 24.78 10.41
C ALA A 152 3.19 25.39 9.05
N LEU A 153 2.49 26.46 8.67
CA LEU A 153 2.74 27.19 7.43
C LEU A 153 4.12 27.87 7.44
N SER A 154 4.46 28.57 8.52
CA SER A 154 5.79 29.19 8.65
C SER A 154 6.92 28.15 8.63
N LYS A 155 6.71 26.94 9.16
CA LYS A 155 7.69 25.85 9.06
C LYS A 155 7.84 25.33 7.64
N PHE A 156 6.75 25.26 6.87
CA PHE A 156 6.82 24.90 5.46
C PHE A 156 7.65 25.92 4.67
N GLN A 157 7.36 27.22 4.83
CA GLN A 157 8.08 28.32 4.18
C GLN A 157 9.57 28.35 4.58
N ALA A 158 9.89 27.97 5.83
CA ALA A 158 11.26 27.88 6.31
C ALA A 158 11.98 26.55 5.93
N HIS A 159 11.42 25.76 4.99
CA HIS A 159 11.96 24.45 4.57
C HIS A 159 12.10 23.42 5.70
N ARG A 160 11.35 23.59 6.80
CA ARG A 160 11.30 22.67 7.94
C ARG A 160 10.13 21.70 7.78
N PHE A 161 10.23 20.85 6.76
CA PHE A 161 9.12 19.99 6.30
C PHE A 161 8.63 19.00 7.36
N ALA A 162 9.53 18.38 8.13
CA ALA A 162 9.14 17.50 9.23
C ALA A 162 8.31 18.25 10.29
N ASP A 163 8.73 19.46 10.68
CA ASP A 163 8.02 20.23 11.70
C ASP A 163 6.64 20.67 11.20
N CYS A 164 6.53 21.03 9.92
CA CYS A 164 5.24 21.30 9.26
C CYS A 164 4.33 20.07 9.32
N ALA A 165 4.81 18.91 8.86
CA ALA A 165 4.04 17.67 8.83
C ALA A 165 3.57 17.25 10.23
N ILE A 166 4.45 17.32 11.24
CA ILE A 166 4.10 17.01 12.63
C ILE A 166 2.94 17.89 13.12
N LEU A 167 3.01 19.21 12.90
CA LEU A 167 1.95 20.13 13.32
C LEU A 167 0.65 19.84 12.56
N LEU A 168 0.70 19.70 11.23
CA LEU A 168 -0.48 19.42 10.41
C LEU A 168 -1.17 18.11 10.79
N LEU A 169 -0.43 17.03 11.05
CA LEU A 169 -1.02 15.74 11.43
C LEU A 169 -1.87 15.85 12.69
N MET A 170 -1.40 16.61 13.68
CA MET A 170 -2.14 16.83 14.92
C MET A 170 -3.38 17.67 14.67
N GLN A 171 -3.21 18.74 13.90
CA GLN A 171 -4.29 19.65 13.61
C GLN A 171 -5.40 19.02 12.75
N LEU A 172 -5.03 18.16 11.79
CA LEU A 172 -5.96 17.32 11.05
C LEU A 172 -6.73 16.41 11.99
N GLU A 173 -6.06 15.74 12.92
CA GLU A 173 -6.74 14.88 13.90
C GLU A 173 -7.73 15.68 14.76
N THR A 174 -7.32 16.83 15.31
CA THR A 174 -8.18 17.69 16.11
C THR A 174 -9.40 18.20 15.33
N GLY A 175 -9.23 18.70 14.11
CA GLY A 175 -10.33 19.19 13.30
C GLY A 175 -11.28 18.08 12.84
N LEU A 176 -10.74 16.90 12.48
CA LEU A 176 -11.54 15.72 12.16
C LEU A 176 -12.36 15.23 13.38
N ARG A 177 -11.80 15.28 14.60
CA ARG A 177 -12.53 14.98 15.84
C ARG A 177 -13.67 15.97 16.08
N ASN A 178 -13.43 17.25 15.85
CA ASN A 178 -14.44 18.29 15.99
C ASN A 178 -15.63 18.02 15.06
N ILE A 179 -15.35 17.75 13.78
CA ILE A 179 -16.39 17.43 12.81
C ILE A 179 -17.08 16.12 13.15
N PHE A 180 -16.32 15.08 13.49
CA PHE A 180 -16.86 13.79 13.91
C PHE A 180 -17.89 13.95 15.04
N ALA A 181 -17.54 14.71 16.08
CA ALA A 181 -18.41 14.94 17.23
C ALA A 181 -19.68 15.71 16.84
N ALA A 182 -19.56 16.68 15.93
CA ALA A 182 -20.69 17.45 15.41
C ALA A 182 -21.64 16.58 14.57
N VAL A 183 -21.13 15.89 13.54
CA VAL A 183 -21.98 15.14 12.58
C VAL A 183 -22.58 13.88 13.19
N ASN A 184 -21.90 13.23 14.13
CA ASN A 184 -22.42 12.09 14.86
C ASN A 184 -23.19 12.50 16.13
N LYS A 185 -23.41 13.81 16.37
CA LYS A 185 -24.12 14.36 17.54
C LYS A 185 -23.62 13.80 18.89
N CYS A 186 -22.31 13.61 19.02
CA CYS A 186 -21.67 12.98 20.18
C CYS A 186 -20.53 13.85 20.77
N PRO A 187 -20.82 15.06 21.29
CA PRO A 187 -19.79 15.97 21.81
C PRO A 187 -18.92 15.36 22.90
N LYS A 188 -19.49 14.45 23.71
CA LYS A 188 -18.78 13.72 24.78
C LYS A 188 -17.66 12.79 24.26
N ARG A 189 -17.66 12.44 22.97
CA ARG A 189 -16.70 11.50 22.36
C ARG A 189 -15.53 12.18 21.65
N LEU A 190 -15.38 13.50 21.77
CA LEU A 190 -14.27 14.24 21.15
C LEU A 190 -12.89 13.62 21.48
N LEU A 191 -12.69 13.20 22.73
CA LEU A 191 -11.43 12.61 23.20
C LEU A 191 -11.27 11.12 22.82
N THR A 192 -12.35 10.41 22.55
CA THR A 192 -12.37 8.96 22.28
C THR A 192 -12.83 8.61 20.86
N ALA A 193 -12.81 9.59 19.94
CA ALA A 193 -13.33 9.44 18.59
C ALA A 193 -12.50 8.46 17.75
N GLU A 194 -13.17 7.46 17.18
CA GLU A 194 -12.65 6.55 16.16
C GLU A 194 -12.94 7.13 14.77
N ILE A 195 -12.22 8.20 14.42
CA ILE A 195 -12.50 9.08 13.27
C ILE A 195 -12.63 8.30 11.95
N LEU A 196 -11.76 7.31 11.73
CA LEU A 196 -11.68 6.55 10.49
C LEU A 196 -12.49 5.25 10.49
N ALA A 197 -13.30 4.97 11.53
CA ALA A 197 -14.10 3.74 11.60
C ALA A 197 -15.39 3.83 10.77
N LYS A 198 -15.88 2.68 10.27
CA LYS A 198 -17.16 2.59 9.55
C LYS A 198 -18.36 2.77 10.48
N HIS A 199 -18.30 2.14 11.64
CA HIS A 199 -19.35 2.14 12.63
C HIS A 199 -18.81 2.71 13.94
N LEU A 200 -19.71 3.34 14.68
CA LEU A 200 -19.52 3.73 16.06
C LEU A 200 -19.65 2.50 16.97
N ASN A 201 -19.18 2.62 18.23
CA ASN A 201 -19.22 1.53 19.21
C ASN A 201 -20.64 1.04 19.55
N ASP A 202 -21.66 1.85 19.28
CA ASP A 202 -23.09 1.51 19.42
C ASP A 202 -23.69 0.86 18.16
N GLY A 203 -22.87 0.59 17.15
CA GLY A 203 -23.26 -0.01 15.87
C GLY A 203 -23.79 0.97 14.83
N GLN A 204 -23.97 2.25 15.17
CA GLN A 204 -24.43 3.26 14.21
C GLN A 204 -23.37 3.56 13.15
N ILE A 205 -23.80 3.96 11.95
CA ILE A 205 -22.87 4.34 10.88
C ILE A 205 -22.23 5.68 11.22
N ASN A 206 -20.90 5.73 11.15
CA ASN A 206 -20.15 6.97 11.29
C ASN A 206 -20.47 7.90 10.10
N GLN A 207 -20.98 9.10 10.41
CA GLN A 207 -21.38 10.09 9.39
C GLN A 207 -20.19 10.86 8.82
N LEU A 208 -19.03 10.86 9.48
CA LEU A 208 -17.86 11.60 9.01
C LEU A 208 -17.36 11.10 7.64
N PRO A 209 -17.16 9.78 7.40
CA PRO A 209 -16.79 9.28 6.08
C PRO A 209 -17.78 9.67 4.97
N LEU A 210 -19.08 9.75 5.29
CA LEU A 210 -20.11 10.17 4.33
C LEU A 210 -19.99 11.66 4.00
N LEU A 211 -19.75 12.52 5.00
CA LEU A 211 -19.49 13.94 4.80
C LEU A 211 -18.21 14.17 3.98
N LEU A 212 -17.11 13.52 4.34
CA LEU A 212 -15.82 13.69 3.68
C LEU A 212 -15.82 13.10 2.26
N GLY A 213 -16.61 12.06 2.02
CA GLY A 213 -16.64 11.36 0.74
C GLY A 213 -15.43 10.45 0.54
N GLU A 214 -15.54 9.55 -0.44
CA GLU A 214 -14.53 8.52 -0.66
C GLU A 214 -13.11 9.06 -0.92
N PRO A 215 -12.89 10.07 -1.79
CA PRO A 215 -11.54 10.53 -2.14
C PRO A 215 -10.74 11.04 -0.94
N ALA A 216 -11.38 11.84 -0.07
CA ALA A 216 -10.73 12.37 1.13
C ALA A 216 -10.43 11.26 2.15
N MET A 217 -11.33 10.30 2.30
CA MET A 217 -11.10 9.14 3.14
C MET A 217 -9.94 8.28 2.61
N GLU A 218 -9.89 8.02 1.31
CA GLU A 218 -8.82 7.24 0.69
C GLU A 218 -7.45 7.91 0.88
N PHE A 219 -7.35 9.24 0.76
CA PHE A 219 -6.12 9.98 1.06
C PHE A 219 -5.68 9.80 2.52
N LEU A 220 -6.60 9.99 3.47
CA LEU A 220 -6.31 9.82 4.89
C LEU A 220 -5.85 8.39 5.19
N TRP A 221 -6.46 7.38 4.58
CA TRP A 221 -6.07 5.99 4.75
C TRP A 221 -4.69 5.68 4.16
N ASP A 222 -4.39 6.17 2.96
CA ASP A 222 -3.06 6.02 2.32
C ASP A 222 -1.96 6.62 3.18
N PHE A 223 -2.10 7.88 3.60
CA PHE A 223 -1.02 8.57 4.31
C PHE A 223 -0.87 8.16 5.78
N LEU A 224 -1.96 7.73 6.44
CA LEU A 224 -1.98 7.54 7.90
C LEU A 224 -2.11 6.09 8.34
N SER A 225 -2.74 5.21 7.54
CA SER A 225 -3.25 3.93 8.06
C SER A 225 -2.76 2.69 7.32
N TYR A 226 -2.73 2.68 5.98
CA TYR A 226 -2.39 1.47 5.24
C TYR A 226 -0.95 1.02 5.51
N GLN A 227 -0.76 -0.30 5.64
CA GLN A 227 0.54 -0.89 6.00
C GLN A 227 1.63 -0.64 4.96
N GLU A 228 1.26 -0.66 3.68
CA GLU A 228 2.16 -0.35 2.56
C GLU A 228 2.22 1.15 2.24
N GLY A 229 1.50 1.97 3.01
CA GLY A 229 1.58 3.42 2.96
C GLY A 229 2.69 3.98 3.85
N PRO A 230 2.93 5.31 3.78
CA PRO A 230 3.97 5.97 4.55
C PRO A 230 3.71 5.95 6.06
N ARG A 231 2.45 5.77 6.50
CA ARG A 231 2.02 5.80 7.91
C ARG A 231 2.66 6.97 8.66
N LEU A 232 2.56 8.17 8.10
CA LEU A 232 3.37 9.33 8.52
C LEU A 232 3.23 9.62 10.01
N ARG A 233 2.00 9.58 10.54
CA ARG A 233 1.71 9.81 11.96
C ARG A 233 2.43 8.80 12.84
N ASP A 234 2.27 7.52 12.54
CA ASP A 234 2.86 6.41 13.29
C ASP A 234 4.38 6.55 13.33
N ARG A 235 5.03 6.58 12.16
CA ARG A 235 6.49 6.65 12.03
C ARG A 235 7.10 7.91 12.64
N LEU A 236 6.49 9.09 12.45
CA LEU A 236 6.95 10.32 13.09
C LEU A 236 6.79 10.28 14.61
N SER A 237 5.67 9.73 15.11
CA SER A 237 5.40 9.65 16.54
C SER A 237 6.35 8.71 17.29
N HIS A 238 6.80 7.65 16.63
CA HIS A 238 7.79 6.70 17.14
C HIS A 238 9.26 7.10 16.85
N GLY A 239 9.47 8.26 16.21
CA GLY A 239 10.81 8.75 15.89
C GLY A 239 11.51 7.95 14.79
N GLU A 240 10.78 7.15 14.01
CA GLU A 240 11.35 6.25 12.99
C GLU A 240 11.88 6.97 11.76
N ILE A 241 11.57 8.25 11.57
CA ILE A 241 12.00 9.04 10.42
C ILE A 241 13.08 10.04 10.83
N ASN A 242 14.10 10.16 10.00
CA ASN A 242 15.12 11.19 10.14
C ASN A 242 14.53 12.57 9.80
N LEU A 243 14.37 13.45 10.80
CA LEU A 243 13.63 14.71 10.64
C LEU A 243 14.29 15.71 9.67
N PRO A 244 15.63 15.90 9.65
CA PRO A 244 16.29 16.77 8.68
C PRO A 244 16.17 16.30 7.23
N GLU A 245 16.05 14.98 7.01
CA GLU A 245 15.91 14.35 5.69
C GLU A 245 14.45 14.06 5.32
N PHE A 246 13.49 14.63 6.05
CA PHE A 246 12.08 14.41 5.78
C PHE A 246 11.70 14.98 4.40
N PRO A 247 11.10 14.19 3.51
CA PRO A 247 10.88 14.59 2.13
C PRO A 247 9.88 15.75 2.02
N LYS A 248 10.23 16.75 1.22
CA LYS A 248 9.37 17.90 0.93
C LYS A 248 8.03 17.44 0.39
N GLU A 249 8.03 16.44 -0.47
CA GLU A 249 6.87 15.90 -1.18
C GLU A 249 5.81 15.44 -0.18
N ALA A 250 6.20 14.75 0.90
CA ALA A 250 5.26 14.27 1.92
C ALA A 250 4.61 15.44 2.68
N ALA A 251 5.39 16.46 3.06
CA ALA A 251 4.85 17.66 3.70
C ALA A 251 3.94 18.45 2.74
N ASN A 252 4.31 18.54 1.47
CA ASN A 252 3.54 19.22 0.43
C ASN A 252 2.17 18.54 0.22
N GLN A 253 2.14 17.20 0.08
CA GLN A 253 0.87 16.47 -0.07
C GLN A 253 -0.04 16.67 1.16
N LEU A 254 0.50 16.62 2.38
CA LEU A 254 -0.27 16.87 3.59
C LEU A 254 -0.80 18.31 3.67
N LEU A 255 0.02 19.30 3.32
CA LEU A 255 -0.37 20.71 3.33
C LEU A 255 -1.46 21.00 2.29
N ALA A 256 -1.27 20.52 1.06
CA ALA A 256 -2.23 20.66 -0.02
C ALA A 256 -3.58 20.01 0.32
N PHE A 257 -3.56 18.76 0.83
CA PHE A 257 -4.77 18.09 1.27
C PHE A 257 -5.45 18.82 2.43
N SER A 258 -4.68 19.27 3.43
CA SER A 258 -5.21 20.04 4.55
C SER A 258 -5.89 21.31 4.07
N PHE A 259 -5.29 22.03 3.12
CA PHE A 259 -5.89 23.22 2.54
C PHE A 259 -7.22 22.94 1.85
N VAL A 260 -7.28 21.89 1.00
CA VAL A 260 -8.54 21.48 0.36
C VAL A 260 -9.60 21.11 1.40
N LEU A 261 -9.20 20.43 2.47
CA LEU A 261 -10.13 20.09 3.56
C LEU A 261 -10.67 21.35 4.25
N LEU A 262 -9.81 22.32 4.57
CA LEU A 262 -10.21 23.59 5.18
C LEU A 262 -11.21 24.39 4.33
N LEU A 263 -11.00 24.41 3.00
CA LEU A 263 -11.88 25.05 2.03
C LEU A 263 -13.30 24.47 2.04
N ARG A 264 -13.50 23.23 2.51
CA ARG A 264 -14.84 22.65 2.63
C ARG A 264 -15.63 23.15 3.83
N PHE A 265 -14.98 23.89 4.72
CA PHE A 265 -15.56 24.35 5.99
C PHE A 265 -15.49 25.87 6.15
N ILE A 266 -15.36 26.61 5.03
CA ILE A 266 -15.57 28.06 4.96
C ILE A 266 -16.96 28.37 4.38
N ASP A 267 -17.33 29.64 4.43
CA ASP A 267 -18.55 30.16 3.80
C ASP A 267 -18.58 29.92 2.28
N GLU A 268 -19.76 29.62 1.73
CA GLU A 268 -19.93 29.26 0.31
C GLU A 268 -19.63 30.41 -0.65
N ASP A 269 -19.95 31.65 -0.27
CA ASP A 269 -19.67 32.83 -1.09
C ASP A 269 -18.16 33.04 -1.18
N LEU A 270 -17.47 32.91 -0.03
CA LEU A 270 -16.01 32.98 0.01
C LEU A 270 -15.35 31.85 -0.80
N LEU A 271 -15.86 30.61 -0.67
CA LEU A 271 -15.35 29.47 -1.44
C LEU A 271 -15.46 29.70 -2.95
N SER A 272 -16.57 30.29 -3.40
CA SER A 272 -16.81 30.58 -4.82
C SER A 272 -15.78 31.56 -5.37
N VAL A 273 -15.48 32.63 -4.64
CA VAL A 273 -14.42 33.60 -5.00
C VAL A 273 -13.04 32.92 -5.02
N LEU A 274 -12.73 32.09 -4.03
CA LEU A 274 -11.43 31.43 -3.96
C LEU A 274 -11.21 30.38 -5.06
N LYS A 275 -12.27 29.76 -5.55
CA LYS A 275 -12.21 28.81 -6.68
C LYS A 275 -11.82 29.44 -8.01
N GLU A 276 -12.00 30.76 -8.19
CA GLU A 276 -11.57 31.45 -9.41
C GLU A 276 -10.04 31.44 -9.57
N LYS A 277 -9.29 31.19 -8.49
CA LYS A 277 -7.83 31.04 -8.54
C LYS A 277 -7.48 29.64 -9.05
N ALA A 278 -6.86 29.58 -10.22
CA ALA A 278 -6.51 28.33 -10.91
C ALA A 278 -5.76 27.31 -10.01
N GLY A 279 -4.84 27.78 -9.15
CA GLY A 279 -4.14 26.92 -8.20
C GLY A 279 -5.05 26.25 -7.17
N VAL A 280 -6.08 26.95 -6.71
CA VAL A 280 -7.08 26.43 -5.75
C VAL A 280 -8.01 25.44 -6.44
N GLU A 281 -8.51 25.79 -7.63
CA GLU A 281 -9.38 24.91 -8.43
C GLU A 281 -8.69 23.58 -8.78
N ALA A 282 -7.42 23.64 -9.18
CA ALA A 282 -6.62 22.45 -9.48
C ALA A 282 -6.50 21.53 -8.25
N LEU A 283 -6.22 22.08 -7.07
CA LEU A 283 -6.14 21.30 -5.83
C LEU A 283 -7.47 20.64 -5.46
N ILE A 284 -8.58 21.37 -5.58
CA ILE A 284 -9.93 20.83 -5.33
C ILE A 284 -10.21 19.68 -6.30
N SER A 285 -9.95 19.87 -7.59
CA SER A 285 -10.19 18.88 -8.64
C SER A 285 -9.37 17.60 -8.41
N LEU A 286 -8.09 17.75 -8.06
CA LEU A 286 -7.20 16.63 -7.74
C LEU A 286 -7.66 15.87 -6.49
N ALA A 287 -8.11 16.58 -5.46
CA ALA A 287 -8.61 15.95 -4.24
C ALA A 287 -9.92 15.20 -4.48
N GLN A 288 -10.82 15.74 -5.32
CA GLN A 288 -12.08 15.06 -5.69
C GLN A 288 -11.84 13.83 -6.58
N GLY A 289 -10.79 13.85 -7.39
CA GLY A 289 -10.37 12.71 -8.22
C GLY A 289 -9.45 11.72 -7.50
N TYR A 290 -9.11 11.94 -6.24
CA TYR A 290 -8.18 11.06 -5.52
C TYR A 290 -8.74 9.64 -5.43
N THR A 291 -7.85 8.68 -5.66
CA THR A 291 -8.13 7.25 -5.49
C THR A 291 -7.04 6.60 -4.66
N ALA A 292 -7.40 5.64 -3.81
CA ALA A 292 -6.45 4.92 -2.98
C ALA A 292 -5.32 4.34 -3.83
N ARG A 293 -4.08 4.49 -3.38
CA ARG A 293 -2.85 4.05 -4.04
C ARG A 293 -2.10 3.01 -3.23
N CYS A 294 -2.18 3.06 -1.89
CA CYS A 294 -1.56 2.08 -1.00
C CYS A 294 -2.48 0.91 -0.63
N HIS A 295 -3.77 0.98 -0.97
CA HIS A 295 -4.69 -0.13 -0.76
C HIS A 295 -4.27 -1.38 -1.57
N PRO A 296 -4.45 -2.61 -1.05
CA PRO A 296 -4.09 -3.85 -1.76
C PRO A 296 -4.67 -4.01 -3.17
N VAL A 297 -5.85 -3.46 -3.45
CA VAL A 297 -6.43 -3.42 -4.82
C VAL A 297 -5.54 -2.64 -5.77
N SER A 298 -5.09 -1.46 -5.36
CA SER A 298 -4.29 -0.56 -6.19
C SER A 298 -2.89 -1.11 -6.41
N GLN A 299 -2.33 -1.72 -5.37
CA GLN A 299 -1.05 -2.44 -5.43
C GLN A 299 -1.13 -3.65 -6.35
N LEU A 300 -2.22 -4.42 -6.32
CA LEU A 300 -2.44 -5.52 -7.26
C LEU A 300 -2.54 -5.04 -8.71
N LYS A 301 -3.24 -3.93 -8.97
CA LYS A 301 -3.30 -3.32 -10.31
C LYS A 301 -1.92 -2.92 -10.81
N LYS A 302 -1.10 -2.29 -9.95
CA LYS A 302 0.29 -1.92 -10.27
C LYS A 302 1.13 -3.17 -10.57
N GLN A 303 1.01 -4.22 -9.76
CA GLN A 303 1.68 -5.51 -9.97
C GLN A 303 1.30 -6.15 -11.31
N VAL A 304 0.01 -6.17 -11.65
CA VAL A 304 -0.48 -6.71 -12.93
C VAL A 304 0.13 -5.94 -14.10
N LEU A 305 0.10 -4.61 -14.07
CA LEU A 305 0.62 -3.78 -15.17
C LEU A 305 2.14 -3.89 -15.32
N SER A 306 2.90 -3.91 -14.21
CA SER A 306 4.35 -4.10 -14.24
C SER A 306 4.76 -5.49 -14.75
N CYS A 307 4.04 -6.53 -14.32
CA CYS A 307 4.24 -7.88 -14.83
C CYS A 307 3.92 -7.95 -16.34
N GLU A 308 2.85 -7.31 -16.77
CA GLU A 308 2.46 -7.24 -18.17
C GLU A 308 3.53 -6.58 -19.04
N GLU A 309 4.10 -5.46 -18.60
CA GLU A 309 5.19 -4.77 -19.31
C GLU A 309 6.41 -5.69 -19.50
N THR A 310 6.75 -6.48 -18.48
CA THR A 310 7.86 -7.43 -18.55
C THR A 310 7.58 -8.56 -19.55
N ILE A 311 6.38 -9.15 -19.50
CA ILE A 311 6.00 -10.26 -20.40
C ILE A 311 5.89 -9.79 -21.86
N ARG A 312 5.48 -8.54 -22.10
CA ARG A 312 5.36 -7.97 -23.45
C ARG A 312 6.68 -7.99 -24.22
N LEU A 313 7.81 -7.94 -23.53
CA LEU A 313 9.14 -7.96 -24.14
C LEU A 313 9.59 -9.37 -24.53
N TRP A 314 8.93 -10.42 -24.05
CA TRP A 314 9.36 -11.80 -24.25
C TRP A 314 9.43 -12.25 -25.71
N PRO A 315 8.46 -11.92 -26.60
CA PRO A 315 8.54 -12.30 -28.01
C PRO A 315 9.71 -11.67 -28.76
N VAL A 316 10.26 -10.58 -28.22
CA VAL A 316 11.40 -9.83 -28.80
C VAL A 316 12.72 -10.30 -28.21
N LEU A 317 12.72 -11.23 -27.25
CA LEU A 317 13.94 -11.76 -26.66
C LEU A 317 14.78 -12.47 -27.73
N PRO A 318 16.10 -12.27 -27.70
CA PRO A 318 16.98 -12.78 -28.74
C PRO A 318 16.98 -14.31 -28.78
N VAL A 319 16.83 -14.86 -29.99
CA VAL A 319 16.80 -16.30 -30.24
C VAL A 319 18.14 -16.73 -30.85
N PRO A 320 18.75 -17.84 -30.41
CA PRO A 320 20.01 -18.30 -30.98
C PRO A 320 19.88 -18.63 -32.47
N GLU A 321 20.84 -18.15 -33.27
CA GLU A 321 20.94 -18.46 -34.71
C GLU A 321 20.98 -19.99 -34.93
N GLY A 322 20.13 -20.49 -35.84
CA GLY A 322 20.00 -21.92 -36.14
C GLY A 322 18.92 -22.69 -35.35
N ALA A 323 18.19 -22.04 -34.43
CA ALA A 323 17.09 -22.67 -33.67
C ALA A 323 15.90 -23.14 -34.53
N GLY A 324 15.81 -22.68 -35.79
CA GLY A 324 14.78 -23.08 -36.76
C GLY A 324 15.04 -24.39 -37.50
N THR A 325 16.24 -24.99 -37.34
CA THR A 325 16.70 -26.11 -38.20
C THR A 325 16.72 -27.47 -37.49
N GLU A 326 16.48 -27.54 -36.17
CA GLU A 326 16.31 -28.82 -35.48
C GLU A 326 14.89 -29.36 -35.72
N ALA A 327 14.81 -30.50 -36.41
CA ALA A 327 13.56 -31.20 -36.67
C ALA A 327 12.73 -31.41 -35.37
N PRO A 328 11.40 -31.22 -35.40
CA PRO A 328 10.55 -31.42 -34.25
C PRO A 328 10.69 -32.85 -33.72
N ARG A 329 10.84 -33.00 -32.40
CA ARG A 329 10.84 -34.32 -31.77
C ARG A 329 9.39 -34.83 -31.78
N PRO A 330 9.10 -36.00 -32.37
CA PRO A 330 7.75 -36.54 -32.40
C PRO A 330 7.31 -36.85 -30.96
N GLY A 331 6.36 -36.06 -30.44
CA GLY A 331 5.79 -36.20 -29.09
C GLY A 331 5.72 -34.88 -28.28
N GLY A 332 6.65 -33.94 -28.48
CA GLY A 332 6.68 -32.68 -27.69
C GLY A 332 5.68 -31.61 -28.16
N ASP A 333 5.28 -31.66 -29.43
CA ASP A 333 4.34 -30.70 -30.01
C ASP A 333 2.89 -31.02 -29.59
N SER A 334 2.54 -32.30 -29.44
CA SER A 334 1.18 -32.72 -29.04
C SER A 334 0.73 -32.19 -27.68
N GLU A 335 1.62 -32.13 -26.68
CA GLU A 335 1.28 -31.59 -25.34
C GLU A 335 1.18 -30.05 -25.36
N THR A 336 2.00 -29.40 -26.18
CA THR A 336 1.99 -27.94 -26.36
C THR A 336 0.75 -27.50 -27.14
N ASP A 337 0.34 -28.29 -28.14
CA ASP A 337 -0.89 -28.10 -28.91
C ASP A 337 -2.12 -28.30 -28.03
N ALA A 338 -2.13 -29.33 -27.16
CA ALA A 338 -3.18 -29.53 -26.17
C ALA A 338 -3.31 -28.33 -25.21
N CYS A 339 -2.19 -27.79 -24.72
CA CYS A 339 -2.20 -26.56 -23.91
C CYS A 339 -2.75 -25.37 -24.70
N SER A 340 -2.37 -25.23 -25.98
CA SER A 340 -2.79 -24.11 -26.83
C SER A 340 -4.29 -24.15 -27.13
N SER A 341 -4.85 -25.35 -27.37
CA SER A 341 -6.30 -25.55 -27.53
C SER A 341 -7.04 -25.16 -26.25
N LEU A 342 -6.63 -25.72 -25.11
CA LEU A 342 -7.29 -25.48 -23.83
C LEU A 342 -7.17 -24.00 -23.39
N MET A 343 -6.05 -23.36 -23.69
CA MET A 343 -5.87 -21.93 -23.48
C MET A 343 -6.87 -21.11 -24.30
N THR A 344 -7.10 -21.49 -25.57
CA THR A 344 -8.07 -20.82 -26.44
C THR A 344 -9.48 -20.90 -25.87
N ASP A 345 -9.88 -22.06 -25.35
CA ASP A 345 -11.18 -22.27 -24.71
C ASP A 345 -11.34 -21.41 -23.45
N VAL A 346 -10.33 -21.42 -22.57
CA VAL A 346 -10.33 -20.60 -21.35
C VAL A 346 -10.39 -19.12 -21.68
N VAL A 347 -9.59 -18.64 -22.64
CA VAL A 347 -9.59 -17.22 -23.06
C VAL A 347 -10.96 -16.84 -23.62
N ALA A 348 -11.55 -17.68 -24.47
CA ALA A 348 -12.88 -17.44 -25.01
C ALA A 348 -13.91 -17.28 -23.90
N GLU A 349 -13.85 -18.12 -22.86
CA GLU A 349 -14.73 -18.00 -21.69
C GLU A 349 -14.45 -16.72 -20.89
N LEU A 350 -13.20 -16.40 -20.57
CA LEU A 350 -12.84 -15.16 -19.85
C LEU A 350 -13.32 -13.91 -20.62
N CYS A 351 -13.14 -13.89 -21.94
CA CYS A 351 -13.53 -12.77 -22.80
C CYS A 351 -15.04 -12.52 -22.79
N ARG A 352 -15.88 -13.55 -22.60
CA ARG A 352 -17.34 -13.38 -22.47
C ARG A 352 -17.74 -12.56 -21.24
N HIS A 353 -16.87 -12.39 -20.25
CA HIS A 353 -17.14 -11.64 -19.02
C HIS A 353 -16.41 -10.29 -18.97
N VAL A 354 -15.72 -9.92 -20.05
CA VAL A 354 -15.24 -8.55 -20.24
C VAL A 354 -16.44 -7.66 -20.57
N PRO A 355 -16.58 -6.47 -19.95
CA PRO A 355 -17.67 -5.54 -20.27
C PRO A 355 -17.69 -5.16 -21.77
N GLU A 356 -18.85 -5.20 -22.41
CA GLU A 356 -19.02 -4.97 -23.86
C GLU A 356 -18.47 -3.62 -24.33
N THR A 357 -18.54 -2.59 -23.48
CA THR A 357 -17.97 -1.25 -23.78
C THR A 357 -16.45 -1.22 -23.92
N ARG A 358 -15.77 -2.32 -23.57
CA ARG A 358 -14.30 -2.46 -23.57
C ARG A 358 -13.80 -3.44 -24.64
N LEU A 359 -14.71 -4.22 -25.22
CA LEU A 359 -14.45 -5.02 -26.42
C LEU A 359 -14.86 -4.15 -27.61
N GLY A 360 -13.90 -3.71 -28.44
CA GLY A 360 -14.22 -2.95 -29.64
C GLY A 360 -15.25 -3.65 -30.56
N PRO A 361 -15.72 -3.00 -31.64
CA PRO A 361 -16.90 -3.38 -32.45
C PRO A 361 -16.90 -4.77 -33.14
N ARG A 362 -15.94 -5.66 -32.85
CA ARG A 362 -15.81 -7.02 -33.42
C ARG A 362 -15.71 -8.08 -32.32
N GLY A 363 -16.58 -7.97 -31.32
CA GLY A 363 -16.46 -8.59 -29.99
C GLY A 363 -16.92 -10.04 -29.79
N SER A 364 -16.78 -10.95 -30.78
CA SER A 364 -17.12 -12.36 -30.51
C SER A 364 -16.24 -13.42 -31.18
N ASP A 365 -15.30 -13.05 -32.06
CA ASP A 365 -14.26 -13.95 -32.55
C ASP A 365 -12.98 -13.71 -31.74
N GLY A 366 -12.36 -14.79 -31.26
CA GLY A 366 -11.29 -14.82 -30.25
C GLY A 366 -10.39 -13.59 -30.15
N LEU A 367 -10.21 -13.10 -28.91
CA LEU A 367 -9.35 -11.94 -28.65
C LEU A 367 -7.90 -12.31 -28.92
N ALA A 368 -7.36 -11.84 -30.05
CA ALA A 368 -5.97 -12.06 -30.44
C ALA A 368 -5.00 -11.60 -29.31
N PRO A 369 -3.92 -12.36 -29.01
CA PRO A 369 -3.01 -12.08 -27.89
C PRO A 369 -2.46 -10.64 -27.85
N GLU A 370 -2.35 -9.98 -29.01
CA GLU A 370 -1.87 -8.60 -29.15
C GLU A 370 -2.79 -7.56 -28.50
N ARG A 371 -4.06 -7.91 -28.25
CA ARG A 371 -5.06 -7.02 -27.63
C ARG A 371 -5.06 -7.12 -26.10
N TRP A 372 -4.46 -8.16 -25.53
CA TRP A 372 -4.48 -8.41 -24.09
C TRP A 372 -3.83 -7.30 -23.25
N PRO A 373 -2.70 -6.68 -23.66
CA PRO A 373 -2.14 -5.51 -22.97
C PRO A 373 -3.09 -4.32 -22.84
N ARG A 374 -3.91 -4.07 -23.86
CA ARG A 374 -4.89 -2.97 -23.84
C ARG A 374 -6.04 -3.31 -22.90
N LEU A 375 -6.55 -4.53 -23.01
CA LEU A 375 -7.62 -5.03 -22.16
C LEU A 375 -7.25 -4.99 -20.67
N LEU A 376 -6.05 -5.46 -20.30
CA LEU A 376 -5.56 -5.42 -18.91
C LEU A 376 -5.52 -3.98 -18.37
N ARG A 377 -5.02 -3.03 -19.17
CA ARG A 377 -5.03 -1.60 -18.80
C ARG A 377 -6.44 -1.06 -18.60
N ASP A 378 -7.37 -1.40 -19.48
CA ASP A 378 -8.75 -0.95 -19.37
C ASP A 378 -9.48 -1.55 -18.16
N LEU A 379 -9.26 -2.83 -17.87
CA LEU A 379 -9.81 -3.48 -16.68
C LEU A 379 -9.19 -2.92 -15.39
N CYS A 380 -7.87 -2.66 -15.36
CA CYS A 380 -7.22 -2.02 -14.21
C CYS A 380 -7.73 -0.59 -13.94
N ARG A 381 -8.27 0.11 -14.95
CA ARG A 381 -8.91 1.42 -14.79
C ARG A 381 -10.30 1.36 -14.14
N VAL A 382 -10.94 0.19 -14.07
CA VAL A 382 -12.26 0.05 -13.43
C VAL A 382 -12.14 0.35 -11.93
N ARG A 383 -12.97 1.27 -11.43
CA ARG A 383 -12.98 1.65 -10.02
C ARG A 383 -13.52 0.48 -9.18
N VAL A 384 -12.75 0.08 -8.17
CA VAL A 384 -13.14 -0.93 -7.19
C VAL A 384 -13.17 -0.24 -5.84
N ARG A 385 -14.29 -0.33 -5.12
CA ARG A 385 -14.44 0.31 -3.80
C ARG A 385 -13.40 -0.23 -2.83
N THR A 386 -12.64 0.63 -2.17
CA THR A 386 -11.57 0.25 -1.24
C THR A 386 -11.91 0.51 0.22
N LEU A 387 -12.79 1.48 0.49
CA LEU A 387 -13.14 1.86 1.84
C LEU A 387 -13.93 0.77 2.57
N PHE A 388 -13.50 0.48 3.79
CA PHE A 388 -14.12 -0.50 4.69
C PHE A 388 -14.29 -1.88 4.07
N CYS A 389 -13.31 -2.32 3.27
CA CYS A 389 -13.30 -3.64 2.66
C CYS A 389 -13.44 -4.74 3.73
N PRO A 390 -14.41 -5.65 3.60
CA PRO A 390 -14.58 -6.76 4.54
C PRO A 390 -13.41 -7.73 4.52
N ARG A 391 -13.19 -8.43 5.64
CA ARG A 391 -12.06 -9.35 5.80
C ARG A 391 -12.00 -10.44 4.72
N VAL A 392 -13.15 -10.94 4.28
CA VAL A 392 -13.23 -11.96 3.21
C VAL A 392 -12.70 -11.44 1.87
N VAL A 393 -12.91 -10.15 1.56
CA VAL A 393 -12.36 -9.47 0.38
C VAL A 393 -10.85 -9.34 0.51
N LEU A 394 -10.36 -8.90 1.68
CA LEU A 394 -8.92 -8.76 1.94
C LEU A 394 -8.18 -10.11 1.87
N GLU A 395 -8.79 -11.20 2.33
CA GLU A 395 -8.22 -12.55 2.21
C GLU A 395 -8.06 -12.99 0.76
N VAL A 396 -9.08 -12.78 -0.08
CA VAL A 396 -9.00 -13.08 -1.51
C VAL A 396 -7.96 -12.17 -2.19
N LEU A 397 -7.95 -10.87 -1.88
CA LEU A 397 -6.94 -9.94 -2.40
C LEU A 397 -5.52 -10.36 -2.04
N ALA A 398 -5.29 -10.84 -0.81
CA ALA A 398 -3.98 -11.34 -0.40
C ALA A 398 -3.54 -12.55 -1.24
N LEU A 399 -4.45 -13.48 -1.57
CA LEU A 399 -4.14 -14.59 -2.47
C LEU A 399 -3.86 -14.10 -3.90
N LEU A 400 -4.70 -13.22 -4.46
CA LEU A 400 -4.50 -12.67 -5.81
C LEU A 400 -3.17 -11.92 -5.94
N ARG A 401 -2.77 -11.17 -4.91
CA ARG A 401 -1.46 -10.50 -4.83
C ARG A 401 -0.30 -11.49 -4.80
N ARG A 402 -0.42 -12.59 -4.07
CA ARG A 402 0.61 -13.64 -4.07
C ARG A 402 0.73 -14.32 -5.43
N ILE A 403 -0.39 -14.59 -6.11
CA ILE A 403 -0.38 -15.14 -7.48
C ILE A 403 0.31 -14.14 -8.43
N GLY A 404 -0.08 -12.87 -8.39
CA GLY A 404 0.53 -11.81 -9.21
C GLY A 404 2.02 -11.63 -8.94
N ALA A 405 2.46 -11.72 -7.68
CA ALA A 405 3.88 -11.71 -7.32
C ALA A 405 4.62 -12.93 -7.90
N GLY A 406 4.00 -14.12 -7.87
CA GLY A 406 4.53 -15.32 -8.53
C GLY A 406 4.72 -15.11 -10.03
N CYS A 407 3.72 -14.55 -10.72
CA CYS A 407 3.84 -14.18 -12.13
C CYS A 407 4.99 -13.20 -12.40
N HIS A 408 5.14 -12.18 -11.54
CA HIS A 408 6.22 -11.20 -11.67
C HIS A 408 7.62 -11.80 -11.45
N ILE A 409 7.76 -12.72 -10.49
CA ILE A 409 9.01 -13.46 -10.27
C ILE A 409 9.37 -14.27 -11.52
N VAL A 410 8.41 -15.02 -12.06
CA VAL A 410 8.61 -15.77 -13.32
C VAL A 410 8.97 -14.82 -14.46
N SER A 411 8.28 -13.67 -14.56
CA SER A 411 8.55 -12.67 -15.60
C SER A 411 10.00 -12.18 -15.59
N GLY A 412 10.50 -11.83 -14.40
CA GLY A 412 11.88 -11.40 -14.21
C GLY A 412 12.91 -12.51 -14.42
N GLN A 413 12.66 -13.71 -13.89
CA GLN A 413 13.57 -14.85 -14.04
C GLN A 413 13.77 -15.26 -15.50
N VAL A 414 12.70 -15.30 -16.28
CA VAL A 414 12.76 -15.63 -17.71
C VAL A 414 13.52 -14.55 -18.48
N ALA A 415 13.23 -13.27 -18.24
CA ALA A 415 13.93 -12.17 -18.90
C ALA A 415 15.44 -12.21 -18.60
N ALA A 416 15.81 -12.32 -17.32
CA ALA A 416 17.21 -12.40 -16.90
C ALA A 416 17.91 -13.66 -17.44
N SER A 417 17.22 -14.80 -17.46
CA SER A 417 17.78 -16.06 -17.98
C SER A 417 17.95 -16.01 -19.50
N ALA A 418 17.00 -15.42 -20.23
CA ALA A 418 17.10 -15.23 -21.67
C ALA A 418 18.29 -14.36 -22.05
N GLU A 419 18.44 -13.21 -21.40
CA GLU A 419 19.55 -12.29 -21.65
C GLU A 419 20.90 -12.93 -21.32
N LEU A 420 21.03 -13.56 -20.14
CA LEU A 420 22.28 -14.22 -19.74
C LEU A 420 22.66 -15.35 -20.70
N ARG A 421 21.71 -16.20 -21.07
CA ARG A 421 21.97 -17.34 -21.96
C ARG A 421 22.27 -16.89 -23.38
N HIS A 422 21.66 -15.81 -23.85
CA HIS A 422 21.99 -15.23 -25.14
C HIS A 422 23.44 -14.73 -25.19
N ARG A 423 23.88 -13.93 -24.20
CA ARG A 423 25.28 -13.49 -24.12
C ARG A 423 26.26 -14.66 -24.09
N GLN A 424 25.98 -15.68 -23.28
CA GLN A 424 26.81 -16.89 -23.22
C GLN A 424 26.83 -17.68 -24.54
N TRP A 425 25.76 -17.60 -25.34
CA TRP A 425 25.68 -18.20 -26.66
C TRP A 425 26.57 -17.45 -27.66
N GLU A 426 26.50 -16.12 -27.68
CA GLU A 426 27.33 -15.25 -28.52
C GLU A 426 28.83 -15.41 -28.19
N ASP A 427 29.17 -15.43 -26.90
CA ASP A 427 30.53 -15.63 -26.40
C ASP A 427 31.03 -17.08 -26.60
N ARG A 428 30.19 -17.98 -27.14
CA ARG A 428 30.46 -19.41 -27.34
C ARG A 428 30.85 -20.16 -26.06
N THR A 429 30.50 -19.64 -24.89
CA THR A 429 30.84 -20.21 -23.57
C THR A 429 29.86 -21.29 -23.08
N LEU A 430 28.70 -21.45 -23.75
CA LEU A 430 27.73 -22.50 -23.41
C LEU A 430 28.21 -23.90 -23.78
N ARG A 431 28.20 -24.81 -22.79
CA ARG A 431 28.38 -26.26 -23.00
C ARG A 431 27.16 -26.86 -23.73
N SER A 432 27.35 -27.99 -24.43
CA SER A 432 26.31 -28.66 -25.23
C SER A 432 24.97 -28.87 -24.48
N ARG A 433 25.01 -29.38 -23.23
CA ARG A 433 23.80 -29.54 -22.39
C ARG A 433 23.09 -28.21 -22.09
N GLN A 434 23.86 -27.13 -21.89
CA GLN A 434 23.31 -25.80 -21.61
C GLN A 434 22.69 -25.18 -22.87
N ARG A 435 23.26 -25.44 -24.05
CA ARG A 435 22.67 -25.08 -25.36
C ARG A 435 21.32 -25.75 -25.57
N GLN A 436 21.21 -27.05 -25.33
CA GLN A 436 19.92 -27.77 -25.41
C GLN A 436 18.90 -27.23 -24.40
N THR A 437 19.34 -26.87 -23.19
CA THR A 437 18.47 -26.29 -22.16
C THR A 437 17.96 -24.91 -22.59
N TYR A 438 18.81 -24.10 -23.24
CA TYR A 438 18.43 -22.80 -23.79
C TYR A 438 17.40 -22.92 -24.92
N LEU A 439 17.55 -23.89 -25.83
CA LEU A 439 16.55 -24.18 -26.87
C LEU A 439 15.20 -24.63 -26.29
N ARG A 440 15.20 -25.42 -25.20
CA ARG A 440 13.96 -25.80 -24.50
C ARG A 440 13.30 -24.60 -23.83
N MET A 441 14.10 -23.70 -23.27
CA MET A 441 13.60 -22.45 -22.68
C MET A 441 12.90 -21.59 -23.73
N THR A 442 13.52 -21.34 -24.89
CA THR A 442 12.91 -20.50 -25.94
C THR A 442 11.60 -21.09 -26.47
N ARG A 443 11.49 -22.42 -26.57
CA ARG A 443 10.21 -23.09 -26.89
C ARG A 443 9.17 -22.90 -25.78
N SER A 444 9.57 -23.08 -24.53
CA SER A 444 8.68 -22.94 -23.36
C SER A 444 8.17 -21.50 -23.19
N ILE A 445 9.00 -20.50 -23.48
CA ILE A 445 8.63 -19.07 -23.44
C ILE A 445 7.43 -18.77 -24.35
N LYS A 446 7.36 -19.38 -25.54
CA LYS A 446 6.23 -19.20 -26.48
C LYS A 446 4.90 -19.66 -25.90
N LEU A 447 4.91 -20.72 -25.09
CA LEU A 447 3.71 -21.20 -24.38
C LEU A 447 3.44 -20.39 -23.09
N LEU A 448 4.48 -20.11 -22.31
CA LEU A 448 4.35 -19.47 -21.00
C LEU A 448 3.91 -18.01 -21.10
N SER A 449 4.33 -17.28 -22.14
CA SER A 449 3.93 -15.88 -22.35
C SER A 449 2.40 -15.71 -22.35
N PRO A 450 1.64 -16.36 -23.25
CA PRO A 450 0.18 -16.21 -23.26
C PRO A 450 -0.49 -16.82 -22.02
N VAL A 451 0.08 -17.88 -21.43
CA VAL A 451 -0.46 -18.43 -20.18
C VAL A 451 -0.35 -17.44 -19.03
N LEU A 452 0.78 -16.74 -18.88
CA LEU A 452 0.92 -15.73 -17.83
C LEU A 452 -0.04 -14.56 -18.05
N TYR A 453 -0.22 -14.11 -19.29
CA TYR A 453 -1.24 -13.11 -19.60
C TYR A 453 -2.66 -13.58 -19.25
N LEU A 454 -2.99 -14.84 -19.50
CA LEU A 454 -4.28 -15.43 -19.11
C LEU A 454 -4.45 -15.38 -17.58
N ILE A 455 -3.41 -15.71 -16.81
CA ILE A 455 -3.44 -15.58 -15.35
C ILE A 455 -3.63 -14.11 -14.93
N LEU A 456 -2.93 -13.16 -15.56
CA LEU A 456 -3.11 -11.73 -15.30
C LEU A 456 -4.54 -11.27 -15.64
N LEU A 457 -5.13 -11.76 -16.72
CA LEU A 457 -6.51 -11.46 -17.11
C LEU A 457 -7.49 -12.02 -16.08
N LEU A 458 -7.30 -13.26 -15.65
CA LEU A 458 -8.09 -13.88 -14.58
C LEU A 458 -8.00 -13.06 -13.29
N ILE A 459 -6.79 -12.70 -12.85
CA ILE A 459 -6.59 -11.85 -11.66
C ILE A 459 -7.39 -10.55 -11.78
N THR A 460 -7.32 -9.90 -12.95
CA THR A 460 -7.94 -8.59 -13.14
C THR A 460 -9.47 -8.68 -13.21
N LEU A 461 -10.02 -9.70 -13.86
CA LEU A 461 -11.47 -9.96 -13.91
C LEU A 461 -12.02 -10.30 -12.51
N GLU A 462 -11.33 -11.15 -11.75
CA GLU A 462 -11.72 -11.46 -10.38
C GLU A 462 -11.59 -10.24 -9.45
N LEU A 463 -10.58 -9.38 -9.67
CA LEU A 463 -10.39 -8.13 -8.93
C LEU A 463 -11.53 -7.14 -9.15
N VAL A 464 -11.96 -6.94 -10.40
CA VAL A 464 -13.08 -6.04 -10.72
C VAL A 464 -14.38 -6.51 -10.06
N ASN A 465 -14.53 -7.83 -9.90
CA ASN A 465 -15.71 -8.47 -9.31
C ASN A 465 -15.51 -8.88 -7.84
N ILE A 466 -14.45 -8.39 -7.18
CA ILE A 466 -14.00 -8.91 -5.87
C ILE A 466 -15.08 -8.87 -4.79
N HIS A 467 -15.93 -7.84 -4.82
CA HIS A 467 -16.99 -7.64 -3.83
C HIS A 467 -18.13 -8.66 -3.93
N LEU A 468 -18.25 -9.38 -5.05
CA LEU A 468 -19.25 -10.46 -5.21
C LEU A 468 -18.93 -11.68 -4.34
N VAL A 469 -17.76 -11.73 -3.70
CA VAL A 469 -17.39 -12.78 -2.74
C VAL A 469 -18.41 -12.90 -1.59
N HIS A 470 -19.07 -11.81 -1.22
CA HIS A 470 -20.12 -11.80 -0.19
C HIS A 470 -21.35 -12.64 -0.57
N GLY A 471 -21.59 -12.83 -1.87
CA GLY A 471 -22.70 -13.64 -2.36
C GLY A 471 -22.44 -15.14 -2.27
N LYS A 472 -21.22 -15.57 -1.94
CA LYS A 472 -20.87 -16.99 -1.81
C LYS A 472 -21.25 -17.53 -0.43
N ASN A 473 -21.86 -18.70 -0.40
CA ASN A 473 -22.01 -19.44 0.85
C ASN A 473 -20.66 -20.00 1.32
N THR A 474 -20.61 -20.51 2.56
CA THR A 474 -19.36 -21.02 3.17
C THR A 474 -18.67 -22.10 2.33
N LEU A 475 -19.42 -23.02 1.74
CA LEU A 475 -18.88 -24.10 0.91
C LEU A 475 -18.30 -23.57 -0.40
N GLU A 476 -19.04 -22.71 -1.10
CA GLU A 476 -18.61 -22.07 -2.34
C GLU A 476 -17.37 -21.19 -2.13
N TYR A 477 -17.32 -20.47 -1.00
CA TYR A 477 -16.18 -19.67 -0.61
C TYR A 477 -14.93 -20.53 -0.39
N GLN A 478 -15.06 -21.64 0.36
CA GLN A 478 -13.94 -22.57 0.57
C GLN A 478 -13.47 -23.21 -0.74
N GLN A 479 -14.38 -23.61 -1.62
CA GLN A 479 -14.03 -24.13 -2.95
C GLN A 479 -13.28 -23.09 -3.79
N TYR A 480 -13.74 -21.84 -3.77
CA TYR A 480 -13.09 -20.73 -4.46
C TYR A 480 -11.68 -20.43 -3.90
N LEU A 481 -11.50 -20.44 -2.57
CA LEU A 481 -10.17 -20.30 -1.98
C LEU A 481 -9.23 -21.46 -2.35
N ARG A 482 -9.73 -22.70 -2.38
CA ARG A 482 -8.93 -23.87 -2.83
C ARG A 482 -8.51 -23.71 -4.30
N PHE A 483 -9.41 -23.20 -5.14
CA PHE A 483 -9.10 -22.89 -6.53
C PHE A 483 -7.97 -21.86 -6.64
N LEU A 484 -8.08 -20.70 -5.98
CA LEU A 484 -7.02 -19.68 -5.99
C LEU A 484 -5.69 -20.21 -5.44
N LYS A 485 -5.72 -21.00 -4.36
CA LYS A 485 -4.53 -21.65 -3.81
C LYS A 485 -3.88 -22.62 -4.82
N SER A 486 -4.67 -23.26 -5.69
CA SER A 486 -4.13 -24.12 -6.75
C SER A 486 -3.43 -23.32 -7.85
N ILE A 487 -3.93 -22.13 -8.19
CA ILE A 487 -3.25 -21.21 -9.12
C ILE A 487 -1.97 -20.66 -8.46
N LEU A 488 -2.04 -20.31 -7.18
CA LEU A 488 -0.87 -19.88 -6.42
C LEU A 488 0.23 -20.94 -6.42
N GLN A 489 -0.12 -22.19 -6.10
CA GLN A 489 0.81 -23.31 -6.15
C GLN A 489 1.42 -23.48 -7.55
N TYR A 490 0.63 -23.30 -8.61
CA TYR A 490 1.12 -23.30 -9.99
C TYR A 490 2.18 -22.21 -10.20
N THR A 491 1.90 -20.96 -9.81
CA THR A 491 2.86 -19.85 -9.97
C THR A 491 4.12 -20.01 -9.11
N GLU A 492 4.02 -20.56 -7.90
CA GLU A 492 5.17 -20.85 -7.02
C GLU A 492 6.05 -21.98 -7.58
N ASN A 493 5.42 -23.04 -8.12
CA ASN A 493 6.12 -24.11 -8.81
C ASN A 493 6.80 -23.63 -10.09
N LEU A 494 6.11 -22.78 -10.87
CA LEU A 494 6.66 -22.21 -12.09
C LEU A 494 7.89 -21.35 -11.77
N ALA A 495 7.82 -20.47 -10.77
CA ALA A 495 8.96 -19.68 -10.29
C ALA A 495 10.13 -20.54 -9.81
N THR A 496 9.85 -21.69 -9.22
CA THR A 496 10.89 -22.66 -8.84
C THR A 496 11.54 -23.27 -10.09
N TYR A 497 10.76 -23.64 -11.10
CA TYR A 497 11.25 -24.33 -12.30
C TYR A 497 11.99 -23.39 -13.26
N THR A 498 11.57 -22.12 -13.34
CA THR A 498 12.21 -21.08 -14.17
C THR A 498 13.41 -20.41 -13.49
N SER A 499 13.71 -20.76 -12.24
CA SER A 499 14.92 -20.30 -11.56
C SER A 499 16.20 -20.77 -12.25
N GLN A 500 17.25 -19.95 -12.17
CA GLN A 500 18.56 -20.27 -12.74
C GLN A 500 19.21 -21.51 -12.12
N ASP A 501 18.80 -21.91 -10.92
CA ASP A 501 19.32 -23.10 -10.25
C ASP A 501 18.66 -24.38 -10.77
N LYS A 502 17.34 -24.36 -10.98
CA LYS A 502 16.59 -25.57 -11.37
C LYS A 502 16.55 -25.77 -12.88
N ASN A 503 16.31 -24.73 -13.68
CA ASN A 503 16.20 -24.77 -15.15
C ASN A 503 15.31 -25.92 -15.69
N LYS A 504 14.16 -26.19 -15.06
CA LYS A 504 13.27 -27.32 -15.38
C LYS A 504 12.25 -27.00 -16.48
N TRP A 505 12.72 -26.45 -17.61
CA TRP A 505 11.87 -25.97 -18.71
C TRP A 505 11.02 -27.07 -19.38
N GLY A 506 11.46 -28.33 -19.38
CA GLY A 506 10.64 -29.43 -19.92
C GLY A 506 9.44 -29.78 -19.05
N GLU A 507 9.53 -29.57 -17.74
CA GLU A 507 8.47 -29.91 -16.78
C GLU A 507 7.39 -28.81 -16.70
N THR A 508 7.65 -27.62 -17.26
CA THR A 508 6.71 -26.49 -17.22
C THR A 508 5.48 -26.72 -18.09
N VAL A 509 5.57 -27.51 -19.17
CA VAL A 509 4.42 -27.80 -20.06
C VAL A 509 3.37 -28.62 -19.32
N ASN A 510 3.77 -29.71 -18.66
CA ASN A 510 2.87 -30.54 -17.85
C ASN A 510 2.25 -29.79 -16.68
N LEU A 511 3.06 -28.97 -16.01
CA LEU A 511 2.60 -28.09 -14.94
C LEU A 511 1.54 -27.09 -15.46
N THR A 512 1.77 -26.54 -16.65
CA THR A 512 0.86 -25.59 -17.33
C THR A 512 -0.44 -26.26 -17.74
N HIS A 513 -0.38 -27.42 -18.37
CA HIS A 513 -1.56 -28.20 -18.77
C HIS A 513 -2.46 -28.46 -17.56
N ALA A 514 -1.90 -28.96 -16.46
CA ALA A 514 -2.65 -29.25 -15.24
C ALA A 514 -3.31 -28.00 -14.63
N ALA A 515 -2.67 -26.84 -14.72
CA ALA A 515 -3.24 -25.58 -14.26
C ALA A 515 -4.38 -25.09 -15.17
N LEU A 516 -4.18 -25.12 -16.49
CA LEU A 516 -5.21 -24.77 -17.47
C LEU A 516 -6.44 -25.66 -17.34
N SER A 517 -6.28 -26.97 -17.14
CA SER A 517 -7.40 -27.90 -16.93
C SER A 517 -8.20 -27.53 -15.69
N LYS A 518 -7.53 -27.17 -14.58
CA LYS A 518 -8.21 -26.71 -13.36
C LYS A 518 -8.97 -25.41 -13.57
N ILE A 519 -8.38 -24.46 -14.28
CA ILE A 519 -9.03 -23.18 -14.63
C ILE A 519 -10.27 -23.45 -15.47
N TRP A 520 -10.16 -24.27 -16.52
CA TRP A 520 -11.26 -24.65 -17.39
C TRP A 520 -12.39 -25.34 -16.61
N THR A 521 -12.11 -26.40 -15.86
CA THR A 521 -13.12 -27.13 -15.07
C THR A 521 -13.83 -26.23 -14.06
N PHE A 522 -13.11 -25.30 -13.42
CA PHE A 522 -13.73 -24.37 -12.48
C PHE A 522 -14.58 -23.30 -13.19
N SER A 523 -14.18 -22.91 -14.41
CA SER A 523 -14.92 -22.00 -15.27
C SER A 523 -16.21 -22.62 -15.80
N GLU A 524 -16.18 -23.88 -16.25
CA GLU A 524 -17.38 -24.63 -16.69
C GLU A 524 -18.44 -24.71 -15.61
N LYS A 525 -18.02 -24.88 -14.35
CA LYS A 525 -18.91 -24.89 -13.18
C LYS A 525 -19.44 -23.49 -12.82
N LYS A 526 -19.02 -22.43 -13.51
CA LYS A 526 -19.40 -21.03 -13.28
C LYS A 526 -19.16 -20.57 -11.83
N GLN A 527 -18.05 -21.01 -11.23
CA GLN A 527 -17.78 -20.79 -9.80
C GLN A 527 -16.86 -19.58 -9.50
N MET A 528 -16.23 -18.96 -10.51
CA MET A 528 -15.45 -17.72 -10.34
C MET A 528 -16.34 -16.49 -10.04
N LEU A 529 -15.75 -15.42 -9.50
CA LEU A 529 -16.48 -14.19 -9.17
C LEU A 529 -17.03 -13.49 -10.41
N MET A 530 -16.29 -13.48 -11.52
CA MET A 530 -16.77 -12.90 -12.78
C MET A 530 -18.09 -13.52 -13.28
N HIS A 531 -18.34 -14.80 -12.98
CA HIS A 531 -19.59 -15.47 -13.35
C HIS A 531 -20.80 -15.00 -12.53
N LEU A 532 -20.58 -14.52 -11.32
CA LEU A 532 -21.64 -14.00 -10.45
C LEU A 532 -22.13 -12.64 -10.93
N ALA A 533 -21.29 -11.87 -11.64
CA ALA A 533 -21.64 -10.53 -12.13
C ALA A 533 -22.82 -10.54 -13.12
N LYS A 534 -22.97 -11.62 -13.91
CA LYS A 534 -24.11 -11.79 -14.84
C LYS A 534 -25.43 -12.16 -14.15
N LYS A 535 -25.40 -12.64 -12.90
CA LYS A 535 -26.62 -12.96 -12.14
C LYS A 535 -27.22 -11.73 -11.45
N SER A 536 -26.43 -10.67 -11.21
CA SER A 536 -26.93 -9.45 -10.54
C SER A 536 -27.67 -8.50 -11.49
N THR A 537 -27.45 -8.56 -12.80
CA THR A 537 -28.17 -7.73 -13.78
C THR A 537 -29.62 -8.18 -14.04
N SER A 538 -30.05 -9.33 -13.51
CA SER A 538 -31.44 -9.81 -13.59
C SER A 538 -32.29 -9.53 -12.33
N LYS A 539 -31.75 -8.82 -11.34
CA LYS A 539 -32.50 -8.35 -10.16
C LYS A 539 -32.19 -6.89 -9.83
N VAL A 540 -32.68 -5.99 -10.67
CA VAL A 540 -33.00 -4.61 -10.28
C VAL A 540 -34.33 -4.26 -10.93
N VAL A 541 -35.40 -4.37 -10.14
CA VAL A 541 -36.57 -3.48 -10.19
C VAL A 541 -36.49 -2.64 -8.94
#